data_AF-A0AAV3F6K1-F1
#
_entry.id   AF-A0AAV3F6K1-F1
#
_cell.length_a   1.000
_cell.length_b   1.000
_cell.length_c   1.000
_cell.angle_alpha   90.00
_cell.angle_beta   90.00
_cell.angle_gamma   90.00
#
_symmetry.space_group_name_H-M   'P 1'
#
loop_
_entity.id
_entity.type
_entity.pdbx_description
1 polymer ?
#
loop_
_entity_poly.entity_id
_entity_poly.type
_entity_poly.pdbx_seq_one_letter_code
_entity_poly.pdbx_strand_id
1 'polypeptide(L)'
;MRLKHIFLYGLMMTMSLLMSSCLTDDNALGSNQNSTVSMAFKIEGIKEIKELEVEFVEVNTGLRIMEKAVGSPYFSVALPVGSYRMSAEGIGVLEDKEEVGLGSKSEMLDVTNQIVNLTINLFVKQLNDDFIFEEIFFTGLQTTELKAYQTGKYFKLVNNTDRVLYADGLLIAQSEFLTTRDNKETPDVLNEAFVLQSVMMLPGNGTQYPVEPGDFIVIADNAQNHNLANVPGADLSNADFEFPITENPKNVQPDNPNVPNVMMIYTKLNFSMFAMHDRGQTGYIVARFPEGENADTWLANYKFDYSYLTAAGKEQKFSRYKMPNTWVIDAVNGSIPDKFERLVTAPSLDSGYSYCATSESDKARYGKTIRRKVLGPNEQGRNVYKDTNNSSVDFVPQSEMSLKDGIHHK
;
A
#
# COMPACT_ATOMS: atom_id res chain seq x y z
N MET A 1 52.92 6.72 51.20
CA MET A 1 53.01 5.33 50.67
C MET A 1 53.57 5.45 49.25
N ARG A 2 54.75 4.87 48.92
CA ARG A 2 54.94 3.52 48.35
C ARG A 2 53.99 3.30 47.14
N LEU A 3 54.42 3.40 45.87
CA LEU A 3 55.41 2.58 45.13
C LEU A 3 55.00 1.08 45.16
N LYS A 4 54.70 0.36 44.06
CA LYS A 4 55.42 0.11 42.77
C LYS A 4 54.40 -0.16 41.63
N HIS A 5 54.60 0.09 40.32
CA HIS A 5 55.69 -0.17 39.34
C HIS A 5 55.75 -1.61 38.75
N ILE A 6 56.26 -1.69 37.49
CA ILE A 6 56.71 -2.86 36.67
C ILE A 6 55.64 -3.40 35.69
N PHE A 7 55.86 -3.66 34.38
CA PHE A 7 56.97 -3.53 33.39
C PHE A 7 56.53 -2.58 32.23
N LEU A 8 57.31 -2.00 31.30
CA LEU A 8 58.75 -1.88 30.95
C LEU A 8 59.44 -2.91 29.99
N TYR A 9 60.16 -2.38 28.98
CA TYR A 9 61.00 -2.96 27.91
C TYR A 9 60.30 -3.40 26.59
N GLY A 10 60.88 -3.21 25.40
CA GLY A 10 62.29 -2.83 25.11
C GLY A 10 62.54 -1.98 23.85
N LEU A 11 63.72 -1.37 23.85
CA LEU A 11 64.34 -0.50 22.84
C LEU A 11 65.18 -1.34 21.87
N MET A 12 65.16 -1.07 20.56
CA MET A 12 66.38 -1.17 19.75
C MET A 12 66.37 -0.35 18.46
N MET A 13 67.57 -0.03 18.01
CA MET A 13 67.94 0.94 16.97
C MET A 13 68.76 0.21 15.89
N THR A 14 69.00 0.85 14.73
CA THR A 14 69.80 0.35 13.58
C THR A 14 69.08 -0.73 12.73
N MET A 15 69.35 -0.89 11.42
CA MET A 15 70.49 -0.40 10.62
C MET A 15 70.07 0.04 9.21
N SER A 16 70.95 0.79 8.54
CA SER A 16 70.70 1.59 7.34
C SER A 16 71.26 1.01 6.03
N LEU A 17 70.66 1.44 4.89
CA LEU A 17 71.21 1.42 3.51
C LEU A 17 71.28 0.01 2.85
N LEU A 18 71.05 -0.14 1.53
CA LEU A 18 71.67 0.61 0.41
C LEU A 18 70.81 0.72 -0.87
N MET A 19 70.98 1.86 -1.56
CA MET A 19 70.88 2.17 -3.01
C MET A 19 69.59 1.78 -3.79
N SER A 20 68.84 2.69 -4.44
CA SER A 20 69.13 3.87 -5.30
C SER A 20 69.18 3.55 -6.81
N SER A 21 68.23 4.12 -7.56
CA SER A 21 68.38 4.47 -8.97
C SER A 21 67.54 5.71 -9.32
N CYS A 22 68.26 6.80 -9.61
CA CYS A 22 67.84 7.93 -10.46
C CYS A 22 67.25 7.47 -11.82
N LEU A 23 66.48 8.23 -12.62
CA LEU A 23 66.16 9.68 -12.73
C LEU A 23 64.76 9.86 -13.41
N THR A 24 64.13 11.04 -13.23
CA THR A 24 63.12 11.72 -14.11
C THR A 24 61.88 10.94 -14.60
N ASP A 25 60.64 11.44 -14.57
CA ASP A 25 60.23 12.85 -14.76
C ASP A 25 58.84 13.16 -14.14
N ASP A 26 58.53 14.45 -14.04
CA ASP A 26 57.22 15.12 -13.87
C ASP A 26 56.17 14.72 -12.79
N ASN A 27 55.80 15.74 -12.01
CA ASN A 27 54.49 16.04 -11.40
C ASN A 27 53.47 14.91 -11.10
N ALA A 28 53.37 14.57 -9.81
CA ALA A 28 52.14 14.02 -9.21
C ALA A 28 51.69 14.88 -8.01
N LEU A 29 51.17 16.07 -8.31
CA LEU A 29 50.21 16.72 -7.41
C LEU A 29 49.02 15.77 -7.27
N GLY A 30 48.74 15.29 -6.04
CA GLY A 30 47.51 14.54 -5.76
C GLY A 30 46.32 15.42 -6.13
N SER A 31 45.65 15.10 -7.24
CA SER A 31 44.81 16.08 -7.91
C SER A 31 43.41 16.09 -7.29
N ASN A 32 43.03 17.23 -6.71
CA ASN A 32 41.62 17.58 -6.52
C ASN A 32 41.00 17.93 -7.89
N GLN A 33 41.05 16.99 -8.83
CA GLN A 33 40.32 17.11 -10.09
C GLN A 33 38.90 16.61 -9.86
N ASN A 34 37.95 17.53 -10.05
CA ASN A 34 36.56 17.16 -10.17
C ASN A 34 36.30 16.73 -11.61
N SER A 35 35.59 15.62 -11.75
CA SER A 35 34.99 15.16 -12.99
C SER A 35 33.58 15.72 -13.12
N THR A 36 33.19 16.09 -14.34
CA THR A 36 31.79 16.40 -14.65
C THR A 36 31.05 15.09 -14.88
N VAL A 37 30.11 14.77 -14.00
CA VAL A 37 29.21 13.61 -14.14
C VAL A 37 27.86 14.10 -14.67
N SER A 38 27.56 13.73 -15.91
CA SER A 38 26.32 14.06 -16.62
C SER A 38 25.39 12.86 -16.61
N MET A 39 24.14 13.06 -16.18
CA MET A 39 23.11 12.01 -16.11
C MET A 39 21.93 12.35 -17.02
N ALA A 40 21.48 11.35 -17.78
CA ALA A 40 20.19 11.34 -18.45
C ALA A 40 19.28 10.34 -17.73
N PHE A 41 18.27 10.85 -17.03
CA PHE A 41 17.23 10.05 -16.40
C PHE A 41 16.20 9.59 -17.44
N LYS A 42 15.82 8.31 -17.37
CA LYS A 42 14.85 7.70 -18.27
C LYS A 42 13.80 6.93 -17.49
N ILE A 43 12.54 7.08 -17.90
CA ILE A 43 11.40 6.30 -17.41
C ILE A 43 10.31 6.32 -18.49
N GLU A 44 9.62 5.20 -18.66
CA GLU A 44 8.47 5.10 -19.58
C GLU A 44 7.17 5.49 -18.85
N GLY A 45 6.19 6.01 -19.58
CA GLY A 45 4.86 6.37 -19.03
C GLY A 45 4.78 7.70 -18.26
N ILE A 46 5.92 8.32 -17.93
CA ILE A 46 6.00 9.64 -17.27
C ILE A 46 6.14 10.74 -18.32
N LYS A 47 5.25 11.74 -18.24
CA LYS A 47 5.18 12.92 -19.11
C LYS A 47 6.22 13.97 -18.74
N GLU A 48 6.40 14.20 -17.44
CA GLU A 48 7.28 15.24 -16.88
C GLU A 48 7.93 14.74 -15.59
N ILE A 49 9.20 15.07 -15.38
CA ILE A 49 9.87 14.90 -14.09
C ILE A 49 9.88 16.28 -13.42
N LYS A 50 9.10 16.44 -12.35
CA LYS A 50 8.98 17.70 -11.61
C LYS A 50 10.26 18.00 -10.84
N GLU A 51 10.71 17.03 -10.05
CA GLU A 51 11.94 17.13 -9.27
C GLU A 51 12.59 15.77 -9.05
N LEU A 52 13.91 15.78 -8.88
CA LEU A 52 14.74 14.69 -8.38
C LEU A 52 15.78 15.26 -7.41
N GLU A 53 15.88 14.69 -6.22
CA GLU A 53 17.03 14.79 -5.34
C GLU A 53 17.98 13.63 -5.62
N VAL A 54 19.26 13.92 -5.83
CA VAL A 54 20.29 12.93 -6.18
C VAL A 54 21.37 12.93 -5.11
N GLU A 55 21.50 11.83 -4.38
CA GLU A 55 22.57 11.62 -3.39
C GLU A 55 23.72 10.82 -4.00
N PHE A 56 24.95 11.27 -3.76
CA PHE A 56 26.20 10.55 -3.99
C PHE A 56 26.91 10.33 -2.65
N VAL A 57 27.33 9.09 -2.39
CA VAL A 57 28.12 8.73 -1.21
C VAL A 57 29.45 8.11 -1.67
N GLU A 58 30.56 8.79 -1.42
CA GLU A 58 31.90 8.28 -1.75
C GLU A 58 32.27 7.11 -0.81
N VAL A 59 32.74 6.01 -1.40
CA VAL A 59 32.82 4.70 -0.74
C VAL A 59 33.89 4.62 0.35
N ASN A 60 35.00 5.37 0.20
CA ASN A 60 36.17 5.26 1.08
C ASN A 60 36.15 6.27 2.24
N THR A 61 35.57 7.45 2.00
CA THR A 61 35.53 8.60 2.91
C THR A 61 34.17 8.80 3.55
N GLY A 62 33.10 8.26 2.96
CA GLY A 62 31.72 8.52 3.37
C GLY A 62 31.23 9.93 3.05
N LEU A 63 31.96 10.69 2.21
CA LEU A 63 31.54 12.02 1.77
C LEU A 63 30.18 11.94 1.06
N ARG A 64 29.21 12.71 1.56
CA ARG A 64 27.87 12.84 0.96
C ARG A 64 27.77 14.14 0.19
N ILE A 65 27.27 14.06 -1.03
CA ILE A 65 26.93 15.20 -1.90
C ILE A 65 25.48 14.99 -2.32
N MET A 66 24.60 15.96 -2.05
CA MET A 66 23.21 15.92 -2.47
C MET A 66 22.89 17.12 -3.35
N GLU A 67 22.21 16.87 -4.46
CA GLU A 67 21.87 17.85 -5.49
C GLU A 67 20.41 17.74 -5.90
N LYS A 68 19.85 18.79 -6.52
CA LYS A 68 18.47 18.78 -7.03
C LYS A 68 18.40 19.11 -8.51
N ALA A 69 17.73 18.26 -9.28
CA ALA A 69 17.27 18.53 -10.64
C ALA A 69 15.77 18.85 -10.62
N VAL A 70 15.36 19.92 -11.30
CA VAL A 70 13.96 20.38 -11.33
C VAL A 70 13.55 20.61 -12.79
N GLY A 71 12.39 20.08 -13.19
CA GLY A 71 11.82 20.25 -14.54
C GLY A 71 12.68 19.72 -15.69
N SER A 72 13.62 18.80 -15.42
CA SER A 72 14.58 18.31 -16.41
C SER A 72 14.94 16.83 -16.17
N PRO A 73 14.90 15.96 -17.20
CA PRO A 73 15.46 14.61 -17.14
C PRO A 73 16.99 14.60 -17.28
N TYR A 74 17.64 15.76 -17.49
CA TYR A 74 19.08 15.89 -17.57
C TYR A 74 19.63 16.64 -16.36
N PHE A 75 20.68 16.09 -15.75
CA PHE A 75 21.36 16.66 -14.60
C PHE A 75 22.89 16.56 -14.78
N SER A 76 23.65 17.44 -14.14
CA SER A 76 25.12 17.40 -14.19
C SER A 76 25.73 17.98 -12.92
N VAL A 77 26.72 17.29 -12.36
CA VAL A 77 27.39 17.64 -11.10
C VAL A 77 28.90 17.47 -11.24
N ALA A 78 29.68 18.28 -10.51
CA ALA A 78 31.12 18.13 -10.41
C ALA A 78 31.48 17.31 -9.17
N LEU A 79 31.93 16.07 -9.36
CA LEU A 79 32.34 15.16 -8.27
C LEU A 79 33.87 14.99 -8.27
N PRO A 80 34.55 14.99 -7.12
CA PRO A 80 35.95 14.54 -7.03
C PRO A 80 36.14 13.15 -7.63
N VAL A 81 37.28 12.89 -8.28
CA VAL A 81 37.64 11.55 -8.75
C VAL A 81 37.61 10.55 -7.59
N GLY A 82 36.87 9.44 -7.75
CA GLY A 82 36.61 8.46 -6.70
C GLY A 82 35.51 7.46 -7.06
N SER A 83 35.14 6.59 -6.13
CA SER A 83 34.07 5.59 -6.31
C SER A 83 32.88 5.94 -5.43
N TYR A 84 31.68 5.94 -6.00
CA TYR A 84 30.46 6.42 -5.34
C TYR A 84 29.34 5.37 -5.37
N ARG A 85 28.44 5.42 -4.39
CA ARG A 85 27.07 4.90 -4.51
C ARG A 85 26.16 6.09 -4.82
N MET A 86 25.21 5.91 -5.74
CA MET A 86 24.27 6.97 -6.10
C MET A 86 22.82 6.50 -5.93
N SER A 87 21.96 7.39 -5.47
CA SER A 87 20.50 7.23 -5.52
C SER A 87 19.84 8.51 -5.99
N ALA A 88 18.70 8.38 -6.68
CA ALA A 88 17.86 9.49 -7.10
C ALA A 88 16.42 9.23 -6.67
N GLU A 89 15.77 10.20 -6.05
CA GLU A 89 14.36 10.13 -5.62
C GLU A 89 13.63 11.43 -5.97
N GLY A 90 12.33 11.38 -6.27
CA GLY A 90 11.58 12.60 -6.55
C GLY A 90 10.16 12.38 -7.04
N ILE A 91 9.65 13.30 -7.86
CA ILE A 91 8.25 13.32 -8.31
C ILE A 91 8.17 13.39 -9.83
N GLY A 92 7.40 12.48 -10.41
CA GLY A 92 7.03 12.45 -11.82
C GLY A 92 5.55 12.77 -12.01
N VAL A 93 5.18 13.18 -13.22
CA VAL A 93 3.80 13.44 -13.63
C VAL A 93 3.45 12.50 -14.78
N LEU A 94 2.36 11.75 -14.64
CA LEU A 94 1.81 10.87 -15.67
C LEU A 94 1.11 11.67 -16.80
N GLU A 95 0.77 11.00 -17.90
CA GLU A 95 0.09 11.66 -19.04
C GLU A 95 -1.30 12.22 -18.68
N ASP A 96 -1.99 11.57 -17.72
CA ASP A 96 -3.26 12.00 -17.11
C ASP A 96 -3.12 13.18 -16.11
N LYS A 97 -1.89 13.66 -15.90
CA LYS A 97 -1.45 14.77 -15.02
C LYS A 97 -1.32 14.43 -13.53
N GLU A 98 -1.33 13.15 -13.17
CA GLU A 98 -1.19 12.75 -11.78
C GLU A 98 0.27 12.64 -11.34
N GLU A 99 0.54 12.94 -10.08
CA GLU A 99 1.86 12.87 -9.48
C GLU A 99 2.14 11.48 -8.91
N VAL A 100 3.34 10.97 -9.17
CA VAL A 100 3.84 9.71 -8.61
C VAL A 100 5.26 9.89 -8.10
N GLY A 101 5.62 9.15 -7.05
CA GLY A 101 7.01 9.08 -6.60
C GLY A 101 7.89 8.45 -7.67
N LEU A 102 9.16 8.86 -7.73
CA LEU A 102 10.20 8.29 -8.59
C LEU A 102 11.40 7.86 -7.74
N GLY A 103 12.10 6.79 -8.16
CA GLY A 103 13.26 6.26 -7.48
C GLY A 103 14.25 5.56 -8.41
N SER A 104 15.54 5.59 -8.07
CA SER A 104 16.61 4.81 -8.70
C SER A 104 17.80 4.67 -7.74
N LYS A 105 18.58 3.58 -7.88
CA LYS A 105 19.78 3.32 -7.08
C LYS A 105 20.83 2.60 -7.91
N SER A 106 22.09 3.01 -7.81
CA SER A 106 23.22 2.32 -8.42
C SER A 106 24.00 1.47 -7.40
N GLU A 107 24.61 0.38 -7.88
CA GLU A 107 25.47 -0.46 -7.03
C GLU A 107 26.80 0.23 -6.73
N MET A 108 27.50 0.70 -7.78
CA MET A 108 28.78 1.40 -7.71
C MET A 108 29.02 2.23 -8.98
N LEU A 109 29.56 3.44 -8.82
CA LEU A 109 29.88 4.39 -9.88
C LEU A 109 31.35 4.84 -9.74
N ASP A 110 32.20 4.44 -10.68
CA ASP A 110 33.59 4.88 -10.72
C ASP A 110 33.76 6.16 -11.55
N VAL A 111 34.16 7.23 -10.87
CA VAL A 111 34.38 8.57 -11.44
C VAL A 111 35.87 8.77 -11.64
N THR A 112 36.40 8.34 -12.78
CA THR A 112 37.86 8.36 -13.07
C THR A 112 38.27 9.23 -14.25
N ASN A 113 37.33 9.57 -15.15
CA ASN A 113 37.56 10.42 -16.32
C ASN A 113 37.08 11.85 -16.08
N GLN A 114 37.66 12.86 -16.75
CA GLN A 114 37.23 14.27 -16.62
C GLN A 114 35.74 14.49 -16.95
N ILE A 115 35.15 13.67 -17.82
CA ILE A 115 33.73 13.66 -18.14
C ILE A 115 33.23 12.21 -18.04
N VAL A 116 32.14 12.01 -17.30
CA VAL A 116 31.44 10.72 -17.18
C VAL A 116 29.99 10.94 -17.59
N ASN A 117 29.47 10.13 -18.52
CA ASN A 117 28.09 10.21 -18.98
C ASN A 117 27.33 8.95 -18.57
N LEU A 118 26.19 9.12 -17.91
CA LEU A 118 25.36 8.05 -17.36
C LEU A 118 23.95 8.11 -17.94
N THR A 119 23.36 6.94 -18.20
CA THR A 119 21.90 6.80 -18.36
C THR A 119 21.39 6.13 -17.09
N ILE A 120 20.50 6.80 -16.37
CA ILE A 120 19.92 6.31 -15.13
C ILE A 120 18.45 5.98 -15.41
N ASN A 121 18.07 4.72 -15.23
CA ASN A 121 16.66 4.33 -15.30
C ASN A 121 16.00 4.66 -13.96
N LEU A 122 14.91 5.41 -14.00
CA LEU A 122 14.03 5.67 -12.86
C LEU A 122 12.84 4.71 -12.91
N PHE A 123 12.28 4.45 -11.74
CA PHE A 123 11.11 3.60 -11.53
C PHE A 123 10.09 4.36 -10.68
N VAL A 124 8.80 4.02 -10.82
CA VAL A 124 7.76 4.60 -9.97
C VAL A 124 7.90 4.07 -8.54
N LYS A 125 8.02 4.98 -7.58
CA LYS A 125 8.08 4.74 -6.14
C LYS A 125 6.71 5.01 -5.51
N GLN A 126 6.29 4.16 -4.58
CA GLN A 126 5.05 4.34 -3.82
C GLN A 126 5.22 5.30 -2.65
N LEU A 127 4.09 5.89 -2.25
CA LEU A 127 3.96 6.72 -1.05
C LEU A 127 3.42 5.94 0.16
N ASN A 128 2.86 4.75 -0.04
CA ASN A 128 2.32 3.91 1.03
C ASN A 128 3.38 2.96 1.58
N ASP A 129 3.35 2.74 2.89
CA ASP A 129 4.32 1.93 3.62
C ASP A 129 3.74 0.60 4.15
N ASP A 130 2.48 0.28 3.85
CA ASP A 130 1.79 -0.93 4.35
C ASP A 130 0.83 -1.51 3.27
N PHE A 131 -0.04 -2.46 3.63
CA PHE A 131 -0.95 -3.15 2.70
C PHE A 131 -2.02 -2.25 2.05
N ILE A 132 -2.36 -2.54 0.80
CA ILE A 132 -3.43 -1.87 0.05
C ILE A 132 -4.43 -2.88 -0.56
N PHE A 133 -5.65 -2.45 -0.86
CA PHE A 133 -6.66 -3.20 -1.60
C PHE A 133 -6.24 -3.41 -3.06
N GLU A 134 -5.85 -4.64 -3.41
CA GLU A 134 -5.73 -5.05 -4.80
C GLU A 134 -7.11 -5.24 -5.44
N GLU A 135 -8.03 -5.91 -4.73
CA GLU A 135 -9.33 -6.30 -5.27
C GLU A 135 -10.39 -6.39 -4.17
N ILE A 136 -11.62 -5.93 -4.47
CA ILE A 136 -12.77 -6.06 -3.55
C ILE A 136 -13.97 -6.68 -4.29
N PHE A 137 -14.20 -7.98 -4.04
CA PHE A 137 -15.29 -8.73 -4.67
C PHE A 137 -16.55 -8.75 -3.79
N PHE A 138 -17.30 -7.65 -3.79
CA PHE A 138 -18.50 -7.49 -2.94
C PHE A 138 -19.82 -7.98 -3.58
N THR A 139 -19.87 -8.13 -4.90
CA THR A 139 -21.13 -8.32 -5.66
C THR A 139 -21.77 -9.69 -5.45
N GLY A 140 -20.96 -10.70 -5.13
CA GLY A 140 -21.35 -12.09 -5.18
C GLY A 140 -21.62 -12.56 -6.61
N LEU A 141 -22.17 -13.76 -6.73
CA LEU A 141 -22.30 -14.49 -7.99
C LEU A 141 -23.76 -14.62 -8.41
N GLN A 142 -23.94 -15.04 -9.66
CA GLN A 142 -25.24 -15.50 -10.17
C GLN A 142 -25.11 -16.96 -10.56
N THR A 143 -26.04 -17.79 -10.08
CA THR A 143 -26.11 -19.19 -10.49
C THR A 143 -26.47 -19.30 -11.98
N THR A 144 -26.21 -20.44 -12.61
CA THR A 144 -26.72 -20.74 -13.96
C THR A 144 -28.26 -20.64 -14.08
N GLU A 145 -29.00 -20.79 -12.99
CA GLU A 145 -30.46 -20.57 -12.89
C GLU A 145 -30.88 -19.09 -12.67
N LEU A 146 -29.97 -18.14 -12.87
CA LEU A 146 -30.16 -16.69 -12.67
C LEU A 146 -30.48 -16.25 -11.23
N LYS A 147 -30.41 -17.13 -10.23
CA LYS A 147 -30.54 -16.80 -8.80
C LYS A 147 -29.27 -16.13 -8.27
N ALA A 148 -29.44 -15.24 -7.29
CA ALA A 148 -28.30 -14.61 -6.60
C ALA A 148 -27.64 -15.60 -5.66
N TYR A 149 -26.31 -15.67 -5.69
CA TYR A 149 -25.47 -16.43 -4.78
C TYR A 149 -24.58 -15.43 -4.04
N GLN A 150 -24.79 -15.30 -2.73
CA GLN A 150 -24.27 -14.16 -1.94
C GLN A 150 -23.14 -14.52 -0.99
N THR A 151 -22.46 -15.63 -1.26
CA THR A 151 -21.22 -16.09 -0.62
C THR A 151 -20.13 -16.30 -1.69
N GLY A 152 -18.88 -16.50 -1.28
CA GLY A 152 -17.71 -16.50 -2.15
C GLY A 152 -17.19 -15.08 -2.41
N LYS A 153 -17.50 -14.13 -1.52
CA LYS A 153 -17.02 -12.75 -1.57
C LYS A 153 -15.68 -12.63 -0.86
N TYR A 154 -14.84 -11.66 -1.23
CA TYR A 154 -13.54 -11.49 -0.59
C TYR A 154 -12.98 -10.07 -0.70
N PHE A 155 -12.03 -9.78 0.18
CA PHE A 155 -11.03 -8.73 0.01
C PHE A 155 -9.70 -9.39 -0.37
N LYS A 156 -8.94 -8.75 -1.27
CA LYS A 156 -7.56 -9.12 -1.60
C LYS A 156 -6.65 -7.93 -1.28
N LEU A 157 -5.72 -8.10 -0.35
CA LEU A 157 -4.77 -7.06 0.05
C LEU A 157 -3.37 -7.44 -0.43
N VAL A 158 -2.67 -6.53 -1.12
CA VAL A 158 -1.32 -6.77 -1.63
C VAL A 158 -0.28 -6.02 -0.80
N ASN A 159 0.83 -6.69 -0.47
CA ASN A 159 2.03 -6.00 -0.02
C ASN A 159 2.68 -5.33 -1.24
N ASN A 160 2.29 -4.09 -1.53
CA ASN A 160 2.80 -3.36 -2.68
C ASN A 160 4.23 -2.80 -2.43
N THR A 161 4.75 -2.93 -1.20
CA THR A 161 6.05 -2.38 -0.76
C THR A 161 7.26 -3.25 -1.15
N ASP A 162 8.46 -2.85 -0.74
CA ASP A 162 9.73 -3.55 -0.97
C ASP A 162 10.21 -4.42 0.22
N ARG A 163 9.46 -4.47 1.33
CA ARG A 163 9.82 -5.21 2.57
C ARG A 163 8.69 -6.10 3.08
N VAL A 164 9.03 -7.17 3.80
CA VAL A 164 8.02 -8.05 4.41
C VAL A 164 7.13 -7.24 5.34
N LEU A 165 5.81 -7.36 5.15
CA LEU A 165 4.78 -6.82 6.03
C LEU A 165 4.13 -7.97 6.80
N TYR A 166 3.53 -7.67 7.96
CA TYR A 166 2.80 -8.65 8.76
C TYR A 166 1.31 -8.32 8.78
N ALA A 167 0.48 -9.29 8.39
CA ALA A 167 -0.97 -9.14 8.34
C ALA A 167 -1.62 -9.09 9.74
N ASP A 168 -0.90 -9.54 10.77
CA ASP A 168 -1.28 -9.51 12.18
C ASP A 168 -1.95 -8.18 12.58
N GLY A 169 -3.17 -8.24 13.13
CA GLY A 169 -3.86 -7.07 13.68
C GLY A 169 -4.34 -6.04 12.65
N LEU A 170 -4.25 -6.31 11.34
CA LEU A 170 -4.89 -5.47 10.33
C LEU A 170 -6.40 -5.38 10.59
N LEU A 171 -6.92 -4.16 10.50
CA LEU A 171 -8.34 -3.85 10.58
C LEU A 171 -8.90 -3.67 9.17
N ILE A 172 -10.00 -4.35 8.87
CA ILE A 172 -10.77 -4.14 7.64
C ILE A 172 -12.17 -3.71 8.06
N ALA A 173 -12.67 -2.62 7.49
CA ALA A 173 -13.95 -2.05 7.88
C ALA A 173 -14.80 -1.56 6.71
N GLN A 174 -16.10 -1.42 6.97
CA GLN A 174 -17.11 -0.93 6.03
C GLN A 174 -17.84 0.29 6.61
N SER A 175 -18.17 1.26 5.76
CA SER A 175 -18.83 2.51 6.17
C SER A 175 -20.23 2.29 6.74
N GLU A 176 -20.62 3.11 7.73
CA GLU A 176 -22.02 3.25 8.16
C GLU A 176 -22.85 3.95 7.07
N PHE A 177 -22.27 5.01 6.50
CA PHE A 177 -22.90 5.86 5.52
C PHE A 177 -22.84 5.23 4.14
N LEU A 178 -23.80 5.61 3.29
CA LEU A 178 -23.87 5.19 1.91
C LEU A 178 -23.42 6.33 1.00
N THR A 179 -22.74 5.98 -0.09
CA THR A 179 -22.36 6.91 -1.17
C THR A 179 -23.56 7.36 -2.01
N THR A 180 -24.68 6.63 -1.90
CA THR A 180 -25.95 6.87 -2.60
C THR A 180 -27.00 7.61 -1.77
N ARG A 181 -26.64 8.11 -0.59
CA ARG A 181 -27.55 8.85 0.29
C ARG A 181 -26.82 9.80 1.23
N ASP A 182 -27.03 11.10 1.04
CA ASP A 182 -26.55 12.15 1.94
C ASP A 182 -27.65 12.66 2.88
N ASN A 183 -27.69 12.14 4.11
CA ASN A 183 -28.68 12.60 5.10
C ASN A 183 -28.27 13.91 5.81
N LYS A 184 -27.09 14.49 5.52
CA LYS A 184 -26.51 15.61 6.28
C LYS A 184 -26.40 15.31 7.78
N GLU A 185 -25.75 14.18 8.10
CA GLU A 185 -25.48 13.75 9.46
C GLU A 185 -24.75 14.83 10.27
N THR A 186 -25.16 15.01 11.53
CA THR A 186 -24.63 16.01 12.45
C THR A 186 -24.19 15.34 13.77
N PRO A 187 -22.96 15.61 14.26
CA PRO A 187 -21.93 16.42 13.62
C PRO A 187 -21.37 15.76 12.35
N ASP A 188 -20.90 16.57 11.39
CA ASP A 188 -20.03 16.07 10.33
C ASP A 188 -18.65 15.76 10.93
N VAL A 189 -18.07 14.65 10.50
CA VAL A 189 -16.82 14.11 11.03
C VAL A 189 -15.92 13.52 9.93
N LEU A 190 -16.35 13.51 8.66
CA LEU A 190 -15.66 12.72 7.62
C LEU A 190 -14.23 13.19 7.35
N ASN A 191 -13.93 14.48 7.56
CA ASN A 191 -12.56 15.02 7.48
C ASN A 191 -11.64 14.54 8.63
N GLU A 192 -12.20 14.10 9.76
CA GLU A 192 -11.46 13.64 10.95
C GLU A 192 -11.43 12.12 11.08
N ALA A 193 -12.52 11.45 10.71
CA ALA A 193 -12.71 10.02 10.94
C ALA A 193 -13.72 9.36 9.99
N PHE A 194 -13.45 8.11 9.66
CA PHE A 194 -14.35 7.23 8.91
C PHE A 194 -15.38 6.58 9.85
N VAL A 195 -16.67 6.70 9.54
CA VAL A 195 -17.77 6.21 10.40
C VAL A 195 -18.19 4.80 10.01
N LEU A 196 -18.31 3.89 11.00
CA LEU A 196 -18.22 2.45 10.76
C LEU A 196 -19.55 1.71 10.96
N GLN A 197 -19.86 0.81 10.02
CA GLN A 197 -20.89 -0.22 10.17
C GLN A 197 -20.34 -1.45 10.90
N SER A 198 -19.19 -1.95 10.44
CA SER A 198 -18.54 -3.19 10.89
C SER A 198 -17.02 -3.05 10.78
N VAL A 199 -16.29 -3.68 11.70
CA VAL A 199 -14.84 -3.82 11.70
C VAL A 199 -14.48 -5.26 12.04
N MET A 200 -13.62 -5.86 11.23
CA MET A 200 -12.92 -7.12 11.53
C MET A 200 -11.43 -6.86 11.73
N MET A 201 -10.80 -7.66 12.58
CA MET A 201 -9.36 -7.62 12.87
C MET A 201 -8.75 -8.99 12.55
N LEU A 202 -7.67 -9.03 11.76
CA LEU A 202 -6.96 -10.27 11.48
C LEU A 202 -6.25 -10.77 12.76
N PRO A 203 -6.25 -12.09 13.02
CA PRO A 203 -5.54 -12.67 14.17
C PRO A 203 -4.03 -12.55 14.01
N GLY A 204 -3.30 -12.79 15.09
CA GLY A 204 -1.84 -12.78 15.09
C GLY A 204 -1.22 -12.36 16.42
N ASN A 205 0.11 -12.34 16.46
CA ASN A 205 0.92 -11.90 17.60
C ASN A 205 1.87 -10.72 17.25
N GLY A 206 1.76 -10.20 16.03
CA GLY A 206 2.61 -9.15 15.46
C GLY A 206 3.64 -9.67 14.45
N THR A 207 3.87 -10.98 14.38
CA THR A 207 4.86 -11.62 13.48
C THR A 207 4.41 -12.96 12.89
N GLN A 208 3.14 -13.35 13.05
CA GLN A 208 2.65 -14.67 12.70
C GLN A 208 2.34 -14.84 11.21
N TYR A 209 1.93 -13.78 10.53
CA TYR A 209 1.47 -13.79 9.14
C TYR A 209 2.31 -12.86 8.25
N PRO A 210 3.57 -13.21 7.95
CA PRO A 210 4.40 -12.46 7.01
C PRO A 210 3.84 -12.57 5.58
N VAL A 211 3.89 -11.47 4.84
CA VAL A 211 3.54 -11.41 3.42
C VAL A 211 4.71 -10.79 2.66
N GLU A 212 5.24 -11.54 1.70
CA GLU A 212 6.42 -11.13 0.95
C GLU A 212 6.12 -9.91 0.04
N PRO A 213 7.12 -9.05 -0.22
CA PRO A 213 7.03 -7.94 -1.16
C PRO A 213 6.50 -8.33 -2.56
N GLY A 214 5.32 -7.83 -2.89
CA GLY A 214 4.58 -8.11 -4.13
C GLY A 214 3.71 -9.37 -4.08
N ASP A 215 3.59 -10.04 -2.93
CA ASP A 215 2.59 -11.07 -2.66
C ASP A 215 1.36 -10.47 -1.95
N PHE A 216 0.31 -11.28 -1.75
CA PHE A 216 -0.99 -10.81 -1.26
C PHE A 216 -1.62 -11.78 -0.25
N ILE A 217 -2.65 -11.30 0.45
CA ILE A 217 -3.57 -12.11 1.26
C ILE A 217 -5.01 -12.01 0.75
N VAL A 218 -5.77 -13.07 0.94
CA VAL A 218 -7.20 -13.20 0.63
C VAL A 218 -7.97 -13.39 1.93
N ILE A 219 -8.98 -12.54 2.13
CA ILE A 219 -9.86 -12.57 3.29
C ILE A 219 -11.27 -12.85 2.76
N ALA A 220 -11.77 -14.08 2.94
CA ALA A 220 -12.98 -14.59 2.30
C ALA A 220 -14.21 -14.58 3.23
N ASP A 221 -15.41 -14.28 2.70
CA ASP A 221 -16.65 -14.38 3.48
C ASP A 221 -17.04 -15.83 3.81
N ASN A 222 -16.48 -16.78 3.08
CA ASN A 222 -16.45 -18.19 3.39
C ASN A 222 -15.29 -18.84 2.61
N ALA A 223 -14.34 -19.48 3.28
CA ALA A 223 -13.21 -20.14 2.64
C ALA A 223 -13.58 -21.54 2.15
N GLN A 224 -14.43 -21.60 1.11
CA GLN A 224 -14.91 -22.84 0.51
C GLN A 224 -14.67 -22.84 -1.01
N ASN A 225 -14.80 -24.00 -1.63
CA ASN A 225 -14.81 -24.09 -3.08
C ASN A 225 -16.17 -23.63 -3.62
N HIS A 226 -16.22 -22.44 -4.24
CA HIS A 226 -17.42 -21.89 -4.88
C HIS A 226 -17.46 -22.11 -6.41
N ASN A 227 -16.47 -22.81 -6.97
CA ASN A 227 -16.47 -23.28 -8.35
C ASN A 227 -17.32 -24.57 -8.45
N LEU A 228 -18.65 -24.38 -8.45
CA LEU A 228 -19.63 -25.46 -8.45
C LEU A 228 -20.29 -25.57 -9.83
N ALA A 229 -20.85 -26.74 -10.16
CA ALA A 229 -21.48 -27.00 -11.46
C ALA A 229 -22.58 -25.98 -11.86
N ASN A 230 -23.18 -25.28 -10.88
CA ASN A 230 -24.18 -24.22 -11.08
C ASN A 230 -23.74 -22.83 -10.58
N VAL A 231 -22.50 -22.66 -10.10
CA VAL A 231 -21.96 -21.40 -9.56
C VAL A 231 -20.56 -21.15 -10.13
N PRO A 232 -20.35 -20.11 -10.96
CA PRO A 232 -19.04 -19.82 -11.57
C PRO A 232 -18.15 -19.01 -10.61
N GLY A 233 -17.96 -19.50 -9.38
CA GLY A 233 -17.13 -18.86 -8.36
C GLY A 233 -15.67 -19.29 -8.40
N ALA A 234 -14.86 -18.62 -7.58
CA ALA A 234 -13.48 -19.02 -7.28
C ALA A 234 -13.45 -20.20 -6.30
N ASP A 235 -12.33 -20.93 -6.25
CA ASP A 235 -12.03 -21.79 -5.11
C ASP A 235 -11.30 -20.96 -4.03
N LEU A 236 -11.98 -20.71 -2.91
CA LEU A 236 -11.47 -19.94 -1.78
C LEU A 236 -11.06 -20.84 -0.59
N SER A 237 -11.00 -22.17 -0.79
CA SER A 237 -10.67 -23.12 0.29
C SER A 237 -9.25 -22.97 0.88
N ASN A 238 -8.38 -22.23 0.19
CA ASN A 238 -7.02 -21.88 0.61
C ASN A 238 -6.84 -20.37 0.84
N ALA A 239 -7.90 -19.63 1.21
CA ALA A 239 -7.76 -18.24 1.63
C ALA A 239 -6.94 -18.12 2.92
N ASP A 240 -6.22 -17.01 3.10
CA ASP A 240 -5.40 -16.75 4.28
C ASP A 240 -6.23 -16.57 5.55
N PHE A 241 -7.44 -15.99 5.41
CA PHE A 241 -8.39 -15.74 6.50
C PHE A 241 -9.84 -15.86 6.02
N GLU A 242 -10.76 -16.17 6.94
CA GLU A 242 -12.21 -16.10 6.65
C GLU A 242 -13.07 -15.42 7.72
N PHE A 243 -14.28 -15.00 7.31
CA PHE A 243 -15.29 -14.37 8.17
C PHE A 243 -16.72 -14.96 7.99
N PRO A 244 -16.90 -16.30 8.09
CA PRO A 244 -18.17 -16.97 7.89
C PRO A 244 -19.24 -16.54 8.90
N ILE A 245 -20.48 -16.43 8.42
CA ILE A 245 -21.66 -16.23 9.25
C ILE A 245 -21.96 -17.55 9.99
N THR A 246 -21.43 -17.70 11.20
CA THR A 246 -21.62 -18.91 12.04
C THR A 246 -22.80 -18.79 13.01
N GLU A 247 -23.10 -17.58 13.50
CA GLU A 247 -24.09 -17.34 14.56
C GLU A 247 -25.55 -17.16 14.08
N ASN A 248 -25.79 -16.93 12.78
CA ASN A 248 -27.14 -16.68 12.26
C ASN A 248 -27.87 -17.99 11.89
N PRO A 249 -28.88 -18.45 12.66
CA PRO A 249 -29.50 -19.77 12.48
C PRO A 249 -30.26 -19.95 11.15
N LYS A 250 -30.42 -18.89 10.34
CA LYS A 250 -31.06 -18.97 9.02
C LYS A 250 -30.05 -19.05 7.86
N ASN A 251 -28.83 -18.53 8.06
CA ASN A 251 -27.82 -18.36 7.02
C ASN A 251 -26.44 -18.83 7.53
N VAL A 252 -26.36 -19.96 8.22
CA VAL A 252 -25.09 -20.51 8.70
C VAL A 252 -24.23 -20.92 7.51
N GLN A 253 -23.00 -20.39 7.42
CA GLN A 253 -21.97 -20.83 6.46
C GLN A 253 -21.08 -21.92 7.08
N PRO A 254 -20.57 -22.90 6.30
CA PRO A 254 -19.65 -23.91 6.80
C PRO A 254 -18.26 -23.33 7.07
N ASP A 255 -17.82 -23.38 8.32
CA ASP A 255 -16.46 -23.08 8.78
C ASP A 255 -15.41 -24.02 8.13
N ASN A 256 -14.28 -23.48 7.67
CA ASN A 256 -13.13 -24.23 7.17
C ASN A 256 -12.04 -24.27 8.25
N PRO A 257 -11.85 -25.40 8.96
CA PRO A 257 -10.95 -25.47 10.12
C PRO A 257 -9.46 -25.33 9.78
N ASN A 258 -9.10 -25.24 8.50
CA ASN A 258 -7.72 -24.98 8.05
C ASN A 258 -7.44 -23.49 7.82
N VAL A 259 -8.48 -22.64 7.77
CA VAL A 259 -8.36 -21.20 7.52
C VAL A 259 -8.66 -20.43 8.81
N PRO A 260 -7.76 -19.55 9.29
CA PRO A 260 -7.99 -18.74 10.47
C PRO A 260 -9.20 -17.79 10.34
N ASN A 261 -10.12 -17.88 11.30
CA ASN A 261 -11.22 -16.93 11.44
C ASN A 261 -10.71 -15.54 11.88
N VAL A 262 -11.25 -14.48 11.29
CA VAL A 262 -11.03 -13.10 11.75
C VAL A 262 -11.78 -12.82 13.06
N MET A 263 -11.34 -11.81 13.81
CA MET A 263 -12.06 -11.31 14.98
C MET A 263 -13.02 -10.18 14.59
N MET A 264 -14.31 -10.40 14.75
CA MET A 264 -15.34 -9.38 14.55
C MET A 264 -15.43 -8.42 15.75
N ILE A 265 -14.53 -7.44 15.81
CA ILE A 265 -14.42 -6.53 16.96
C ILE A 265 -15.61 -5.56 17.10
N TYR A 266 -16.31 -5.26 16.01
CA TYR A 266 -17.55 -4.48 16.04
C TYR A 266 -18.42 -4.73 14.81
N THR A 267 -19.74 -4.78 14.99
CA THR A 267 -20.72 -4.68 13.91
C THR A 267 -22.04 -4.14 14.43
N LYS A 268 -22.77 -3.35 13.62
CA LYS A 268 -24.16 -2.96 13.92
C LYS A 268 -25.17 -4.07 13.62
N LEU A 269 -24.71 -5.13 12.94
CA LEU A 269 -25.55 -6.24 12.49
C LEU A 269 -25.69 -7.27 13.63
N ASN A 270 -26.80 -7.98 13.65
CA ASN A 270 -26.98 -9.10 14.59
C ASN A 270 -26.03 -10.26 14.23
N PHE A 271 -25.79 -11.18 15.17
CA PHE A 271 -25.03 -12.42 14.92
C PHE A 271 -23.58 -12.18 14.46
N SER A 272 -22.94 -11.15 15.01
CA SER A 272 -21.52 -10.83 14.81
C SER A 272 -21.05 -10.72 13.34
N MET A 273 -21.96 -10.52 12.38
CA MET A 273 -21.65 -10.64 10.95
C MET A 273 -21.01 -9.40 10.32
N PHE A 274 -20.20 -9.62 9.28
CA PHE A 274 -19.78 -8.63 8.30
C PHE A 274 -20.58 -8.84 7.00
N ALA A 275 -21.20 -7.80 6.44
CA ALA A 275 -22.04 -7.93 5.23
C ALA A 275 -21.69 -6.88 4.17
N MET A 276 -20.85 -7.30 3.21
CA MET A 276 -20.45 -6.50 2.04
C MET A 276 -21.67 -6.10 1.21
N HIS A 277 -21.82 -4.80 0.92
CA HIS A 277 -22.94 -4.30 0.13
C HIS A 277 -22.83 -4.80 -1.31
N ASP A 278 -23.82 -5.54 -1.82
CA ASP A 278 -23.73 -6.27 -3.08
C ASP A 278 -23.90 -5.41 -4.35
N ARG A 279 -24.27 -4.13 -4.20
CA ARG A 279 -24.08 -3.08 -5.23
C ARG A 279 -22.84 -2.21 -4.99
N GLY A 280 -22.16 -2.39 -3.85
CA GLY A 280 -21.00 -1.58 -3.45
C GLY A 280 -21.34 -0.11 -3.25
N GLN A 281 -22.30 0.24 -2.38
CA GLN A 281 -22.69 1.64 -2.12
C GLN A 281 -22.05 2.18 -0.83
N THR A 282 -20.85 1.69 -0.51
CA THR A 282 -20.16 1.83 0.77
C THR A 282 -18.68 2.04 0.54
N GLY A 283 -18.03 2.73 1.48
CA GLY A 283 -16.57 2.74 1.58
C GLY A 283 -16.06 1.52 2.33
N TYR A 284 -14.85 1.11 2.00
CA TYR A 284 -14.05 0.15 2.75
C TYR A 284 -12.70 0.78 3.12
N ILE A 285 -12.13 0.39 4.26
CA ILE A 285 -10.79 0.83 4.70
C ILE A 285 -9.95 -0.35 5.18
N VAL A 286 -8.64 -0.23 5.02
CA VAL A 286 -7.63 -0.95 5.81
C VAL A 286 -7.06 0.02 6.84
N ALA A 287 -6.87 -0.44 8.08
CA ALA A 287 -6.33 0.37 9.16
C ALA A 287 -5.50 -0.47 10.15
N ARG A 288 -4.76 0.19 11.05
CA ARG A 288 -4.15 -0.42 12.24
C ARG A 288 -4.41 0.43 13.47
N PHE A 289 -4.44 -0.19 14.64
CA PHE A 289 -4.33 0.56 15.88
C PHE A 289 -2.90 1.12 16.03
N PRO A 290 -2.72 2.40 16.39
CA PRO A 290 -1.40 2.93 16.72
C PRO A 290 -0.87 2.33 18.03
N GLU A 291 0.41 2.58 18.32
CA GLU A 291 1.02 2.17 19.58
C GLU A 291 0.22 2.69 20.79
N GLY A 292 -0.14 1.78 21.70
CA GLY A 292 -0.94 2.06 22.89
C GLY A 292 -2.45 1.87 22.73
N GLU A 293 -2.96 1.74 21.50
CA GLU A 293 -4.37 1.45 21.23
C GLU A 293 -4.59 -0.03 20.85
N ASN A 294 -5.81 -0.52 21.07
CA ASN A 294 -6.28 -1.86 20.73
C ASN A 294 -7.81 -1.88 20.64
N ALA A 295 -8.41 -3.05 20.41
CA ALA A 295 -9.86 -3.20 20.29
C ALA A 295 -10.64 -2.71 21.54
N ASP A 296 -10.15 -2.98 22.75
CA ASP A 296 -10.84 -2.59 23.99
C ASP A 296 -10.77 -1.08 24.25
N THR A 297 -9.59 -0.47 24.06
CA THR A 297 -9.43 0.99 24.20
C THR A 297 -10.20 1.73 23.12
N TRP A 298 -10.23 1.18 21.91
CA TRP A 298 -11.00 1.72 20.80
C TRP A 298 -12.51 1.67 21.07
N LEU A 299 -13.04 0.53 21.53
CA LEU A 299 -14.44 0.36 21.93
C LEU A 299 -14.82 1.24 23.15
N ALA A 300 -13.87 1.59 24.02
CA ALA A 300 -14.12 2.52 25.12
C ALA A 300 -14.22 3.99 24.66
N ASN A 301 -13.35 4.40 23.73
CA ASN A 301 -13.07 5.82 23.48
C ASN A 301 -13.62 6.38 22.15
N TYR A 302 -13.85 5.55 21.13
CA TYR A 302 -14.14 6.01 19.75
C TYR A 302 -15.59 5.84 19.32
N LYS A 303 -16.49 5.79 20.31
CA LYS A 303 -17.93 5.85 20.10
C LYS A 303 -18.33 7.17 19.46
N PHE A 304 -19.24 7.11 18.50
CA PHE A 304 -19.71 8.24 17.71
C PHE A 304 -21.23 8.29 17.69
N ASP A 305 -21.79 9.29 18.37
CA ASP A 305 -23.22 9.58 18.37
C ASP A 305 -23.50 10.68 17.34
N TYR A 306 -24.47 10.45 16.44
CA TYR A 306 -24.86 11.39 15.41
C TYR A 306 -26.38 11.39 15.19
N SER A 307 -26.86 12.41 14.48
CA SER A 307 -28.27 12.56 14.14
C SER A 307 -28.47 13.08 12.72
N TYR A 308 -29.66 12.90 12.16
CA TYR A 308 -30.10 13.59 10.95
C TYR A 308 -31.61 13.79 10.95
N LEU A 309 -32.09 14.72 10.12
CA LEU A 309 -33.52 14.91 9.86
C LEU A 309 -33.96 14.06 8.67
N THR A 310 -35.02 13.27 8.85
CA THR A 310 -35.70 12.63 7.71
C THR A 310 -36.36 13.67 6.80
N ALA A 311 -36.72 13.29 5.57
CA ALA A 311 -37.47 14.14 4.64
C ALA A 311 -38.81 14.68 5.20
N ALA A 312 -39.36 14.04 6.25
CA ALA A 312 -40.55 14.49 6.98
C ALA A 312 -40.23 15.42 8.18
N GLY A 313 -38.99 15.90 8.32
CA GLY A 313 -38.55 16.78 9.40
C GLY A 313 -38.35 16.09 10.77
N LYS A 314 -38.52 14.76 10.86
CA LYS A 314 -38.32 14.01 12.11
C LYS A 314 -36.83 13.69 12.30
N GLU A 315 -36.28 14.08 13.45
CA GLU A 315 -34.93 13.72 13.91
C GLU A 315 -34.81 12.21 14.15
N GLN A 316 -33.70 11.63 13.72
CA GLN A 316 -33.27 10.28 14.03
C GLN A 316 -31.87 10.34 14.66
N LYS A 317 -31.64 9.55 15.72
CA LYS A 317 -30.38 9.50 16.48
C LYS A 317 -29.78 8.11 16.39
N PHE A 318 -28.48 8.05 16.24
CA PHE A 318 -27.72 6.83 16.06
C PHE A 318 -26.45 6.88 16.89
N SER A 319 -25.95 5.69 17.19
CA SER A 319 -24.71 5.47 17.92
C SER A 319 -23.93 4.38 17.19
N ARG A 320 -22.67 4.67 16.87
CA ARG A 320 -21.73 3.83 16.09
C ARG A 320 -20.33 4.01 16.68
N TYR A 321 -19.32 3.54 15.96
CA TYR A 321 -17.92 3.89 16.19
C TYR A 321 -17.33 4.60 14.98
N LYS A 322 -16.21 5.29 15.20
CA LYS A 322 -15.42 5.94 14.14
C LYS A 322 -13.95 5.50 14.19
N MET A 323 -13.30 5.45 13.04
CA MET A 323 -11.86 5.23 12.89
C MET A 323 -11.20 6.57 12.57
N PRO A 324 -10.25 7.10 13.37
CA PRO A 324 -9.51 8.31 13.00
C PRO A 324 -8.86 8.16 11.63
N ASN A 325 -8.94 9.19 10.80
CA ASN A 325 -8.39 9.13 9.44
C ASN A 325 -6.87 8.90 9.44
N THR A 326 -6.17 9.30 10.51
CA THR A 326 -4.73 9.06 10.70
C THR A 326 -4.36 7.60 11.03
N TRP A 327 -5.33 6.71 11.22
CA TRP A 327 -5.11 5.27 11.45
C TRP A 327 -5.40 4.43 10.21
N VAL A 328 -5.98 5.06 9.17
CA VAL A 328 -6.31 4.44 7.89
C VAL A 328 -5.04 4.35 7.03
N ILE A 329 -4.79 3.17 6.51
CA ILE A 329 -3.69 2.86 5.59
C ILE A 329 -4.13 3.08 4.15
N ASP A 330 -5.32 2.57 3.80
CA ASP A 330 -5.88 2.60 2.46
C ASP A 330 -7.42 2.67 2.52
N ALA A 331 -8.04 3.32 1.55
CA ALA A 331 -9.47 3.55 1.51
C ALA A 331 -10.04 3.45 0.09
N VAL A 332 -11.22 2.84 -0.05
CA VAL A 332 -11.88 2.61 -1.34
C VAL A 332 -13.37 2.88 -1.22
N ASN A 333 -13.90 3.89 -1.90
CA ASN A 333 -15.33 4.10 -2.06
C ASN A 333 -15.89 3.25 -3.21
N GLY A 334 -16.91 2.46 -2.91
CA GLY A 334 -17.85 1.96 -3.92
C GLY A 334 -19.04 2.91 -4.10
N SER A 335 -19.55 3.05 -5.32
CA SER A 335 -20.91 3.57 -5.56
C SER A 335 -21.59 2.91 -6.77
N ILE A 336 -22.81 3.36 -7.07
CA ILE A 336 -23.43 3.22 -8.40
C ILE A 336 -23.53 4.61 -9.05
N PRO A 337 -23.05 4.81 -10.30
CA PRO A 337 -23.13 6.09 -11.00
C PRO A 337 -24.52 6.75 -11.02
N ASP A 338 -25.59 5.98 -11.26
CA ASP A 338 -26.96 6.49 -11.38
C ASP A 338 -27.50 7.19 -10.12
N LYS A 339 -26.87 6.98 -8.96
CA LYS A 339 -27.31 7.53 -7.67
C LYS A 339 -26.17 8.04 -6.80
N PHE A 340 -25.01 8.37 -7.35
CA PHE A 340 -23.93 8.93 -6.53
C PHE A 340 -24.34 10.29 -5.94
N GLU A 341 -24.37 10.39 -4.61
CA GLU A 341 -24.69 11.63 -3.88
C GLU A 341 -23.46 12.19 -3.15
N ARG A 342 -22.58 11.33 -2.61
CA ARG A 342 -21.39 11.74 -1.85
C ARG A 342 -20.33 10.64 -1.74
N LEU A 343 -19.11 11.02 -1.36
CA LEU A 343 -18.11 10.12 -0.78
C LEU A 343 -18.41 9.86 0.71
N VAL A 344 -17.84 8.79 1.27
CA VAL A 344 -17.95 8.47 2.71
C VAL A 344 -16.59 8.40 3.42
N THR A 345 -15.55 8.93 2.76
CA THR A 345 -14.17 9.13 3.23
C THR A 345 -13.83 10.62 3.25
N ALA A 346 -12.76 11.01 3.94
CA ALA A 346 -12.08 12.26 3.62
C ALA A 346 -11.46 12.18 2.21
N PRO A 347 -11.40 13.29 1.45
CA PRO A 347 -10.68 13.34 0.17
C PRO A 347 -9.19 13.01 0.28
N SER A 348 -8.59 13.13 1.47
CA SER A 348 -7.20 12.74 1.73
C SER A 348 -6.99 11.23 1.82
N LEU A 349 -8.05 10.45 2.02
CA LEU A 349 -8.02 8.98 2.07
C LEU A 349 -8.50 8.39 0.74
N ASP A 350 -9.62 8.89 0.23
CA ASP A 350 -10.08 8.60 -1.13
C ASP A 350 -10.93 9.76 -1.63
N SER A 351 -10.54 10.31 -2.78
CA SER A 351 -11.16 11.45 -3.45
C SER A 351 -12.06 11.06 -4.65
N GLY A 352 -12.23 9.76 -4.91
CA GLY A 352 -13.08 9.23 -5.98
C GLY A 352 -13.92 8.03 -5.52
N TYR A 353 -14.51 7.33 -6.50
CA TYR A 353 -15.20 6.05 -6.26
C TYR A 353 -15.05 5.10 -7.46
N SER A 354 -15.17 3.80 -7.21
CA SER A 354 -15.27 2.76 -8.25
C SER A 354 -16.61 2.02 -8.16
N TYR A 355 -16.92 1.18 -9.14
CA TYR A 355 -18.23 0.52 -9.24
C TYR A 355 -18.18 -0.86 -9.92
N CYS A 356 -19.13 -1.72 -9.55
CA CYS A 356 -19.45 -2.94 -10.30
C CYS A 356 -20.85 -2.91 -10.93
N ALA A 357 -21.75 -2.12 -10.35
CA ALA A 357 -23.12 -1.92 -10.83
C ALA A 357 -23.30 -0.50 -11.34
N THR A 358 -24.04 -0.30 -12.43
CA THR A 358 -24.42 1.04 -12.88
C THR A 358 -25.66 1.58 -12.16
N SER A 359 -26.58 0.67 -11.77
CA SER A 359 -27.86 0.97 -11.15
C SER A 359 -28.26 -0.06 -10.07
N GLU A 360 -29.32 0.21 -9.31
CA GLU A 360 -29.84 -0.67 -8.24
C GLU A 360 -30.26 -2.08 -8.70
N SER A 361 -30.77 -2.13 -9.94
CA SER A 361 -31.35 -3.32 -10.56
C SER A 361 -30.34 -4.07 -11.43
N ASP A 362 -29.17 -3.48 -11.70
CA ASP A 362 -28.14 -4.02 -12.58
C ASP A 362 -27.70 -5.43 -12.14
N LYS A 363 -28.04 -6.43 -12.94
CA LYS A 363 -27.68 -7.85 -12.73
C LYS A 363 -26.31 -8.19 -13.33
N ALA A 364 -25.77 -7.38 -14.24
CA ALA A 364 -24.47 -7.61 -14.85
C ALA A 364 -23.30 -7.39 -13.86
N ARG A 365 -23.59 -6.82 -12.68
CA ARG A 365 -22.64 -6.71 -11.56
C ARG A 365 -22.17 -8.05 -10.99
N TYR A 366 -22.94 -9.13 -11.11
CA TYR A 366 -22.58 -10.40 -10.46
C TYR A 366 -21.32 -11.02 -11.11
N GLY A 367 -20.41 -11.54 -10.29
CA GLY A 367 -19.10 -12.01 -10.75
C GLY A 367 -18.15 -10.87 -11.14
N LYS A 368 -18.53 -9.61 -10.91
CA LYS A 368 -17.68 -8.44 -11.14
C LYS A 368 -17.08 -7.91 -9.85
N THR A 369 -15.86 -7.42 -9.96
CA THR A 369 -15.06 -6.86 -8.88
C THR A 369 -14.56 -5.46 -9.24
N ILE A 370 -14.09 -4.70 -8.25
CA ILE A 370 -13.22 -3.54 -8.50
C ILE A 370 -11.78 -3.99 -8.25
N ARG A 371 -10.90 -3.76 -9.22
CA ARG A 371 -9.50 -4.23 -9.16
C ARG A 371 -8.53 -3.09 -9.46
N ARG A 372 -7.53 -2.91 -8.60
CA ARG A 372 -6.54 -1.84 -8.70
C ARG A 372 -5.70 -1.99 -9.98
N LYS A 373 -5.36 -0.87 -10.61
CA LYS A 373 -4.57 -0.81 -11.85
C LYS A 373 -3.13 -1.17 -11.56
N VAL A 374 -2.50 -1.89 -12.48
CA VAL A 374 -1.06 -2.17 -12.46
C VAL A 374 -0.35 -1.09 -13.27
N LEU A 375 0.66 -0.45 -12.69
CA LEU A 375 1.53 0.53 -13.36
C LEU A 375 2.57 -0.16 -14.25
N GLY A 376 3.05 -1.32 -13.81
CA GLY A 376 4.05 -2.13 -14.51
C GLY A 376 4.85 -2.99 -13.53
N PRO A 377 5.76 -3.84 -14.01
CA PRO A 377 6.71 -4.53 -13.14
C PRO A 377 7.80 -3.58 -12.63
N ASN A 378 8.24 -3.77 -11.38
CA ASN A 378 9.49 -3.18 -10.87
C ASN A 378 10.73 -3.96 -11.37
N GLU A 379 11.93 -3.52 -10.98
CA GLU A 379 13.22 -4.17 -11.34
C GLU A 379 13.26 -5.68 -11.04
N GLN A 380 12.49 -6.12 -10.04
CA GLN A 380 12.41 -7.52 -9.60
C GLN A 380 11.29 -8.30 -10.33
N GLY A 381 10.70 -7.73 -11.38
CA GLY A 381 9.67 -8.37 -12.22
C GLY A 381 8.26 -8.39 -11.61
N ARG A 382 8.02 -7.70 -10.48
CA ARG A 382 6.75 -7.76 -9.74
C ARG A 382 5.87 -6.57 -10.07
N ASN A 383 4.59 -6.83 -10.34
CA ASN A 383 3.57 -5.79 -10.52
C ASN A 383 3.59 -4.77 -9.37
N VAL A 384 3.64 -3.50 -9.75
CA VAL A 384 3.42 -2.33 -8.89
C VAL A 384 1.99 -1.85 -9.14
N TYR A 385 1.19 -1.73 -8.09
CA TYR A 385 -0.20 -1.27 -8.19
C TYR A 385 -0.28 0.24 -7.99
N LYS A 386 -1.16 0.91 -8.74
CA LYS A 386 -1.40 2.36 -8.68
C LYS A 386 -2.17 2.71 -7.41
N ASP A 387 -1.71 3.73 -6.70
CA ASP A 387 -2.46 4.37 -5.62
C ASP A 387 -2.21 5.88 -5.68
N THR A 388 -3.30 6.65 -5.73
CA THR A 388 -3.31 8.11 -5.71
C THR A 388 -4.34 8.66 -4.72
N ASN A 389 -4.85 7.80 -3.81
CA ASN A 389 -6.00 8.07 -2.95
C ASN A 389 -7.20 8.56 -3.79
N ASN A 390 -7.48 7.89 -4.91
CA ASN A 390 -8.63 8.17 -5.76
C ASN A 390 -9.16 6.90 -6.46
N SER A 391 -10.23 6.30 -5.94
CA SER A 391 -10.80 5.06 -6.48
C SER A 391 -11.26 5.13 -7.95
N SER A 392 -11.60 6.32 -8.47
CA SER A 392 -11.95 6.49 -9.89
C SER A 392 -10.74 6.44 -10.81
N VAL A 393 -9.56 6.79 -10.28
CA VAL A 393 -8.26 6.74 -10.94
C VAL A 393 -7.62 5.37 -10.75
N ASP A 394 -7.62 4.83 -9.54
CA ASP A 394 -6.77 3.72 -9.15
C ASP A 394 -7.35 2.35 -9.54
N PHE A 395 -8.67 2.24 -9.70
CA PHE A 395 -9.35 0.97 -9.97
C PHE A 395 -9.90 0.86 -11.40
N VAL A 396 -9.89 -0.37 -11.93
CA VAL A 396 -10.66 -0.79 -13.10
C VAL A 396 -12.03 -1.29 -12.63
N PRO A 397 -13.12 -0.54 -12.89
CA PRO A 397 -14.46 -0.96 -12.51
C PRO A 397 -14.89 -2.19 -13.33
N GLN A 398 -15.86 -2.95 -12.81
CA GLN A 398 -16.47 -4.10 -13.49
C GLN A 398 -15.48 -5.17 -14.01
N SER A 399 -14.34 -5.34 -13.32
CA SER A 399 -13.33 -6.35 -13.65
C SER A 399 -13.85 -7.77 -13.45
N GLU A 400 -13.29 -8.74 -14.17
CA GLU A 400 -13.39 -10.16 -13.80
C GLU A 400 -12.57 -10.42 -12.52
N MET A 401 -13.04 -11.33 -11.67
CA MET A 401 -12.32 -11.82 -10.48
C MET A 401 -10.90 -12.29 -10.83
N SER A 402 -9.86 -11.82 -10.12
CA SER A 402 -8.50 -12.34 -10.32
C SER A 402 -8.32 -13.77 -9.81
N LEU A 403 -9.09 -14.18 -8.80
CA LEU A 403 -8.99 -15.51 -8.17
C LEU A 403 -9.81 -16.60 -8.87
N LYS A 404 -10.32 -16.35 -10.08
CA LYS A 404 -11.20 -17.26 -10.83
C LYS A 404 -10.60 -18.66 -11.03
N ASP A 405 -9.29 -18.72 -11.25
CA ASP A 405 -8.52 -19.96 -11.45
C ASP A 405 -7.85 -20.46 -10.15
N GLY A 406 -8.29 -19.95 -8.99
CA GLY A 406 -7.77 -20.28 -7.66
C GLY A 406 -6.86 -19.21 -7.05
N ILE A 407 -6.41 -19.46 -5.82
CA ILE A 407 -5.45 -18.63 -5.09
C ILE A 407 -4.03 -19.14 -5.36
N HIS A 408 -3.18 -18.28 -5.91
CA HIS A 408 -1.80 -18.59 -6.28
C HIS A 408 -0.88 -17.49 -5.77
N HIS A 409 -0.20 -17.75 -4.65
CA HIS A 409 0.91 -16.94 -4.15
C HIS A 409 2.14 -17.12 -5.06
N LYS A 410 3.11 -16.21 -4.95
CA LYS A 410 4.31 -16.18 -5.81
C LYS A 410 5.43 -17.15 -5.40
#